data_AF-A0A1G6QS20-F1
#
_entry.id   AF-A0A1G6QS20-F1
#
_cell.length_a   1.000
_cell.length_b   1.000
_cell.length_c   1.000
_cell.angle_alpha   90.00
_cell.angle_beta   90.00
_cell.angle_gamma   90.00
#
_symmetry.space_group_name_H-M   'P 1'
#
loop_
_entity.id
_entity.type
_entity.pdbx_description
1 polymer ?
#
loop_
_entity_poly.entity_id
_entity_poly.type
_entity_poly.pdbx_seq_one_letter_code
_entity_poly.pdbx_strand_id
1 'polypeptide(L)'
;MNEIKWFFKTMPFKIKSSYIISFLFILISSLISIAIPLFYKFIIDSFQENEIDNILKGIIFYIIINAISTFFFWLGEYLFRAKSSNSVNYYMNKAYIWGIQNKRKINPEIIINDPLAFGDFSSLIYSLIEIIKIPIPLLLIFILDKNAFFISLISVVVWFIYIKYDRKYVDKNQDIIIENERENFDFIDDSIKGFREISMTGTFLFEFKKVQKRYMHWYKKVKSYIKKRNLYLIVLEIIKILVMISFIVYSFYGFYRNQYLLGTVFALISYYEMLEIPIENSFDFSQYFGYYKKLINNLKDIKEEKVEKRYDIGEIKEIKIKDLDFSYGEKEIF
;
A
#
# COMPACT_ATOMS: atom_id res chain seq x y z
N MET A 1 -3.19 16.03 7.19
CA MET A 1 -2.59 15.75 8.53
C MET A 1 -3.64 15.76 9.63
N ASN A 2 -4.72 16.54 9.50
CA ASN A 2 -5.84 16.59 10.45
C ASN A 2 -6.74 15.33 10.41
N GLU A 3 -6.66 14.51 9.37
CA GLU A 3 -7.45 13.30 9.14
C GLU A 3 -6.93 12.11 9.95
N ILE A 4 -5.67 11.73 9.76
CA ILE A 4 -5.04 10.65 10.53
C ILE A 4 -5.01 11.00 12.02
N LYS A 5 -4.76 12.27 12.38
CA LYS A 5 -4.82 12.71 13.78
C LYS A 5 -6.21 12.50 14.39
N TRP A 6 -7.27 12.75 13.63
CA TRP A 6 -8.64 12.47 14.08
C TRP A 6 -8.89 10.97 14.24
N PHE A 7 -8.46 10.15 13.27
CA PHE A 7 -8.61 8.69 13.33
C PHE A 7 -7.99 8.09 14.60
N PHE A 8 -6.75 8.47 14.94
CA PHE A 8 -6.11 8.01 16.17
C PHE A 8 -6.65 8.68 17.45
N LYS A 9 -7.40 9.78 17.34
CA LYS A 9 -8.02 10.45 18.50
C LYS A 9 -9.36 9.81 18.85
N THR A 10 -10.14 9.39 17.86
CA THR A 10 -11.47 8.78 18.04
C THR A 10 -11.42 7.29 18.31
N MET A 11 -10.27 6.65 18.07
CA MET A 11 -10.07 5.23 18.36
C MET A 11 -9.92 4.97 19.89
N PRO A 12 -10.56 3.90 20.43
CA PRO A 12 -10.39 3.50 21.82
C PRO A 12 -8.92 3.26 22.18
N PHE A 13 -8.52 3.63 23.40
CA PHE A 13 -7.13 3.52 23.86
C PHE A 13 -6.53 2.12 23.67
N LYS A 14 -7.29 1.05 23.98
CA LYS A 14 -6.86 -0.34 23.82
C LYS A 14 -6.49 -0.72 22.38
N ILE A 15 -7.21 -0.17 21.40
CA ILE A 15 -6.96 -0.42 19.97
C ILE A 15 -5.78 0.45 19.52
N LYS A 16 -5.77 1.72 19.91
CA LYS A 16 -4.67 2.63 19.61
C LYS A 16 -3.32 2.12 20.13
N SER A 17 -3.28 1.64 21.38
CA SER A 17 -2.07 1.12 21.99
C SER A 17 -1.54 -0.10 21.26
N SER A 18 -2.41 -1.00 20.76
CA SER A 18 -1.94 -2.15 19.99
C SER A 18 -1.30 -1.74 18.67
N TYR A 19 -1.88 -0.79 17.92
CA TYR A 19 -1.25 -0.27 16.71
C TYR A 19 0.13 0.34 16.97
N ILE A 20 0.27 1.11 18.05
CA ILE A 20 1.55 1.73 18.45
C ILE A 20 2.59 0.66 18.83
N ILE A 21 2.20 -0.31 19.67
CA ILE A 21 3.09 -1.37 20.12
C ILE A 21 3.51 -2.27 18.95
N SER A 22 2.57 -2.65 18.08
CA SER A 22 2.86 -3.38 16.84
C SER A 22 3.86 -2.64 15.96
N PHE A 23 3.61 -1.34 15.73
CA PHE A 23 4.53 -0.48 14.98
C PHE A 23 5.94 -0.51 15.57
N LEU A 24 6.07 -0.37 16.89
CA LEU A 24 7.37 -0.39 17.57
C LEU A 24 8.08 -1.74 17.39
N PHE A 25 7.39 -2.86 17.54
CA PHE A 25 8.02 -4.17 17.37
C PHE A 25 8.46 -4.44 15.93
N ILE A 26 7.64 -4.08 14.94
CA ILE A 26 8.00 -4.19 13.52
C ILE A 26 9.17 -3.26 13.18
N LEU A 27 9.18 -2.04 13.72
CA LEU A 27 10.28 -1.09 13.54
C LEU A 27 11.57 -1.64 14.15
N ILE A 28 11.54 -2.15 15.39
CA ILE A 28 12.71 -2.74 16.05
C ILE A 28 13.24 -3.93 15.25
N SER A 29 12.37 -4.86 14.86
CA SER A 29 12.74 -6.00 14.00
C SER A 29 13.43 -5.54 12.72
N SER A 30 12.81 -4.57 12.05
CA SER A 30 13.35 -3.99 10.82
C SER A 30 14.72 -3.35 11.01
N LEU A 31 14.92 -2.59 12.09
CA LEU A 31 16.21 -1.96 12.40
C LEU A 31 17.28 -3.01 12.71
N ILE A 32 16.91 -4.07 13.44
CA ILE A 32 17.80 -5.20 13.73
C ILE A 32 18.21 -5.92 12.44
N SER A 33 17.28 -6.14 11.50
CA SER A 33 17.60 -6.80 10.22
C SER A 33 18.60 -6.04 9.37
N ILE A 34 18.69 -4.72 9.50
CA ILE A 34 19.69 -3.92 8.77
C ILE A 34 21.11 -4.19 9.29
N ALA A 35 21.28 -4.74 10.49
CA ALA A 35 22.61 -5.15 10.96
C ALA A 35 23.11 -6.45 10.29
N ILE A 36 22.25 -7.22 9.62
CA ILE A 36 22.59 -8.53 9.04
C ILE A 36 23.83 -8.49 8.12
N PRO A 37 23.95 -7.55 7.16
CA PRO A 37 25.12 -7.52 6.27
C PRO A 37 26.46 -7.30 6.98
N LEU A 38 26.48 -6.66 8.16
CA LEU A 38 27.71 -6.56 8.96
C LEU A 38 28.19 -7.92 9.49
N PHE A 39 27.27 -8.84 9.78
CA PHE A 39 27.64 -10.21 10.15
C PHE A 39 28.23 -10.97 8.97
N TYR A 40 27.70 -10.79 7.76
CA TYR A 40 28.31 -11.36 6.56
C TYR A 40 29.71 -10.81 6.34
N LYS A 41 29.90 -9.49 6.46
CA LYS A 41 31.23 -8.87 6.42
C LYS A 41 32.17 -9.55 7.41
N PHE A 42 31.79 -9.60 8.68
CA PHE A 42 32.63 -10.17 9.73
C PHE A 42 33.00 -11.64 9.48
N ILE A 43 32.02 -12.47 9.11
CA ILE A 43 32.24 -13.89 8.82
C ILE A 43 33.18 -14.07 7.61
N ILE A 44 32.94 -13.36 6.50
CA ILE A 44 33.73 -13.50 5.27
C ILE A 44 35.15 -12.97 5.47
N ASP A 45 35.32 -11.83 6.15
CA ASP A 45 36.63 -11.28 6.46
C ASP A 45 37.42 -12.26 7.35
N SER A 46 36.80 -12.83 8.39
CA SER A 46 37.45 -13.85 9.24
C SER A 46 37.77 -15.16 8.51
N PHE A 47 37.00 -15.54 7.48
CA PHE A 47 37.36 -16.65 6.58
C PHE A 47 38.63 -16.34 5.78
N GLN A 48 38.74 -15.11 5.27
CA GLN A 48 39.92 -14.67 4.51
C GLN A 48 41.19 -14.59 5.39
N GLU A 49 41.02 -14.28 6.68
CA GLU A 49 42.10 -14.18 7.67
C GLU A 49 42.41 -15.51 8.38
N ASN A 50 41.65 -16.59 8.10
CA ASN A 50 41.76 -17.91 8.73
C ASN A 50 41.49 -17.94 10.25
N GLU A 51 40.61 -17.06 10.75
CA GLU A 51 40.27 -16.94 12.17
C GLU A 51 39.00 -17.74 12.53
N ILE A 52 39.14 -19.07 12.69
CA ILE A 52 38.00 -20.00 12.89
C ILE A 52 37.11 -19.62 14.09
N ASP A 53 37.70 -19.18 15.21
CA ASP A 53 36.94 -18.78 16.39
C ASP A 53 36.03 -17.57 16.14
N ASN A 54 36.50 -16.62 15.31
CA ASN A 54 35.73 -15.44 14.96
C ASN A 54 34.61 -15.77 13.97
N ILE A 55 34.84 -16.71 13.05
CA ILE A 55 33.79 -17.25 12.17
C ILE A 55 32.64 -17.84 13.00
N LEU A 56 32.95 -18.73 13.96
CA LEU A 56 31.95 -19.38 14.80
C LEU A 56 31.15 -18.36 15.63
N LYS A 57 31.84 -17.39 16.25
CA LYS A 57 31.18 -16.28 16.95
C LYS A 57 30.25 -15.51 16.03
N GLY A 58 30.71 -15.17 14.82
CA GLY A 58 29.91 -14.45 13.83
C GLY A 58 28.62 -15.19 13.47
N ILE A 59 28.70 -16.50 13.22
CA ILE A 59 27.54 -17.34 12.91
C ILE A 59 26.56 -17.40 14.09
N ILE A 60 27.06 -17.60 15.31
CA ILE A 60 26.21 -17.64 16.52
C ILE A 60 25.48 -16.30 16.71
N PHE A 61 26.20 -15.17 16.62
CA PHE A 61 25.59 -13.85 16.73
C PHE A 61 24.57 -13.60 15.62
N TYR A 62 24.84 -14.01 14.38
CA TYR A 62 23.90 -13.93 13.28
C TYR A 62 22.60 -14.70 13.58
N ILE A 63 22.69 -15.94 14.06
CA ILE A 63 21.50 -16.76 14.40
C ILE A 63 20.69 -16.10 15.52
N ILE A 64 21.35 -15.63 16.58
CA ILE A 64 20.69 -14.96 17.71
C ILE A 64 19.96 -13.71 17.24
N ILE A 65 20.62 -12.85 16.47
CA ILE A 65 20.07 -11.59 15.99
C ILE A 65 18.92 -11.82 15.00
N ASN A 66 19.05 -12.81 14.12
CA ASN A 66 17.99 -13.18 13.20
C ASN A 66 16.76 -13.75 13.95
N ALA A 67 16.97 -14.59 14.95
CA ALA A 67 15.90 -15.10 15.81
C ALA A 67 15.18 -13.97 16.56
N ILE A 68 15.93 -13.02 17.15
CA ILE A 68 15.36 -11.85 17.83
C ILE A 68 14.57 -10.98 16.85
N SER A 69 15.13 -10.70 15.67
CA SER A 69 14.44 -9.96 14.62
C SER A 69 13.12 -10.61 14.23
N THR A 70 13.14 -11.93 13.98
CA THR A 70 11.97 -12.71 13.59
C THR A 70 10.91 -12.74 14.69
N PHE A 71 11.34 -12.90 15.95
CA PHE A 71 10.45 -12.87 17.10
C PHE A 71 9.72 -11.53 17.24
N PHE A 72 10.44 -10.41 17.12
CA PHE A 72 9.80 -9.08 17.17
C PHE A 72 8.87 -8.84 15.99
N PHE A 73 9.23 -9.29 14.78
CA PHE A 73 8.34 -9.20 13.62
C PHE A 73 7.03 -9.96 13.88
N TRP A 74 7.13 -11.23 14.28
CA TRP A 74 5.99 -12.07 14.58
C TRP A 74 5.11 -11.49 15.69
N LEU A 75 5.71 -10.98 16.77
CA LEU A 75 4.97 -10.36 17.87
C LEU A 75 4.21 -9.11 17.43
N GLY A 76 4.84 -8.26 16.61
CA GLY A 76 4.21 -7.06 16.05
C GLY A 76 3.02 -7.38 15.13
N GLU A 77 3.21 -8.33 14.21
CA GLU A 77 2.17 -8.88 13.33
C GLU A 77 1.00 -9.49 14.10
N TYR A 78 1.31 -10.33 15.10
CA TYR A 78 0.31 -10.97 15.92
C TYR A 78 -0.57 -9.94 16.64
N LEU A 79 0.04 -8.96 17.30
CA LEU A 79 -0.68 -7.88 17.99
C LEU A 79 -1.52 -7.04 17.04
N PHE A 80 -1.05 -6.84 15.81
CA PHE A 80 -1.77 -6.10 14.80
C PHE A 80 -3.03 -6.88 14.38
N ARG A 81 -2.86 -8.13 13.93
CA ARG A 81 -3.95 -8.98 13.41
C ARG A 81 -4.98 -9.32 14.48
N ALA A 82 -4.54 -9.58 15.71
CA ALA A 82 -5.44 -9.86 16.82
C ALA A 82 -6.34 -8.68 17.19
N LYS A 83 -5.97 -7.45 16.81
CA LYS A 83 -6.69 -6.22 17.17
C LYS A 83 -7.26 -5.44 15.99
N SER A 84 -6.89 -5.77 14.75
CA SER A 84 -7.48 -5.18 13.54
C SER A 84 -8.98 -5.50 13.44
N SER A 85 -9.42 -6.68 13.85
CA SER A 85 -10.85 -7.02 13.93
C SER A 85 -11.62 -6.09 14.88
N ASN A 86 -11.00 -5.63 15.96
CA ASN A 86 -11.63 -4.69 16.90
C ASN A 86 -11.76 -3.28 16.31
N SER A 87 -10.82 -2.84 15.46
CA SER A 87 -10.92 -1.54 14.78
C SER A 87 -12.01 -1.58 13.71
N VAL A 88 -12.07 -2.65 12.91
CA VAL A 88 -13.14 -2.91 11.94
C VAL A 88 -14.50 -2.89 12.65
N ASN A 89 -14.67 -3.70 13.70
CA ASN A 89 -15.94 -3.77 14.43
C ASN A 89 -16.34 -2.42 15.05
N TYR A 90 -15.38 -1.65 15.56
CA TYR A 90 -15.63 -0.32 16.12
C TYR A 90 -16.16 0.66 15.06
N TYR A 91 -15.49 0.75 13.91
CA TYR A 91 -15.91 1.66 12.84
C TYR A 91 -17.16 1.18 12.11
N MET A 92 -17.34 -0.13 11.99
CA MET A 92 -18.53 -0.74 11.42
C MET A 92 -19.76 -0.42 12.27
N ASN A 93 -19.68 -0.56 13.60
CA ASN A 93 -20.75 -0.15 14.51
C ASN A 93 -21.07 1.35 14.42
N LYS A 94 -20.05 2.22 14.33
CA LYS A 94 -20.27 3.67 14.13
C LYS A 94 -20.97 3.96 12.80
N ALA A 95 -20.52 3.32 11.72
CA ALA A 95 -21.10 3.50 10.39
C ALA A 95 -22.54 2.98 10.30
N TYR A 96 -22.86 1.85 10.94
CA TYR A 96 -24.23 1.32 11.00
C TYR A 96 -25.18 2.25 11.75
N ILE A 97 -24.79 2.75 12.92
CA ILE A 97 -25.63 3.68 13.72
C ILE A 97 -25.93 4.94 12.90
N TRP A 98 -24.91 5.52 12.26
CA TRP A 98 -25.08 6.66 11.37
C TRP A 98 -25.97 6.34 10.17
N GLY A 99 -25.79 5.14 9.60
CA GLY A 99 -26.63 4.53 8.57
C GLY A 99 -28.12 4.64 8.84
N ILE A 100 -28.51 4.20 10.02
CA ILE A 100 -29.91 4.16 10.47
C ILE A 100 -30.46 5.56 10.73
N GLN A 101 -29.63 6.48 11.21
CA GLN A 101 -30.03 7.85 11.56
C GLN A 101 -30.21 8.74 10.32
N ASN A 102 -29.35 8.60 9.30
CA ASN A 102 -29.38 9.41 8.08
C ASN A 102 -30.14 8.68 6.96
N LYS A 103 -31.47 8.69 7.05
CA LYS A 103 -32.42 8.03 6.12
C LYS A 103 -32.38 8.51 4.65
N ARG A 104 -31.46 9.39 4.24
CA ARG A 104 -31.41 9.98 2.89
C ARG A 104 -30.02 9.77 2.27
N LYS A 105 -29.94 8.83 1.30
CA LYS A 105 -28.81 8.57 0.39
C LYS A 105 -27.48 8.22 1.09
N ILE A 106 -27.42 7.06 1.71
CA ILE A 106 -26.14 6.48 2.11
C ILE A 106 -25.73 5.45 1.06
N ASN A 107 -24.54 5.61 0.49
CA ASN A 107 -23.94 4.53 -0.30
C ASN A 107 -23.63 3.38 0.67
N PRO A 108 -24.29 2.20 0.56
CA PRO A 108 -24.07 1.08 1.48
C PRO A 108 -22.62 0.59 1.48
N GLU A 109 -21.87 0.86 0.40
CA GLU A 109 -20.43 0.58 0.35
C GLU A 109 -19.64 1.34 1.43
N ILE A 110 -20.06 2.56 1.81
CA ILE A 110 -19.40 3.35 2.87
C ILE A 110 -19.62 2.71 4.25
N ILE A 111 -20.77 2.04 4.45
CA ILE A 111 -21.09 1.40 5.74
C ILE A 111 -20.29 0.12 5.94
N ILE A 112 -20.04 -0.63 4.85
CA ILE A 112 -19.45 -1.97 4.90
C ILE A 112 -17.97 -1.95 4.49
N ASN A 113 -17.65 -1.39 3.33
CA ASN A 113 -16.31 -1.50 2.74
C ASN A 113 -15.30 -0.57 3.44
N ASP A 114 -15.70 0.66 3.80
CA ASP A 114 -14.78 1.62 4.43
C ASP A 114 -14.30 1.13 5.81
N PRO A 115 -15.14 0.58 6.70
CA PRO A 115 -14.68 -0.04 7.95
C PRO A 115 -13.80 -1.28 7.76
N LEU A 116 -14.14 -2.14 6.79
CA LEU A 116 -13.37 -3.35 6.49
C LEU A 116 -11.94 -3.01 6.03
N ALA A 117 -11.78 -1.94 5.26
CA ALA A 117 -10.47 -1.48 4.80
C ALA A 117 -9.51 -1.14 5.95
N PHE A 118 -9.99 -0.78 7.15
CA PHE A 118 -9.12 -0.58 8.33
C PHE A 118 -8.54 -1.87 8.90
N GLY A 119 -9.04 -3.03 8.47
CA GLY A 119 -8.40 -4.32 8.71
C GLY A 119 -6.99 -4.39 8.11
N ASP A 120 -6.78 -3.73 6.97
CA ASP A 120 -5.52 -3.71 6.22
C ASP A 120 -4.68 -2.44 6.46
N PHE A 121 -4.98 -1.70 7.54
CA PHE A 121 -4.24 -0.48 7.90
C PHE A 121 -2.74 -0.73 8.16
N SER A 122 -2.34 -2.00 8.32
CA SER A 122 -0.95 -2.45 8.43
C SER A 122 -0.15 -2.08 7.19
N SER A 123 -0.74 -2.09 6.00
CA SER A 123 -0.05 -1.72 4.76
C SER A 123 0.48 -0.29 4.84
N LEU A 124 -0.29 0.65 5.40
CA LEU A 124 0.18 2.02 5.63
C LEU A 124 1.35 2.06 6.63
N ILE A 125 1.27 1.26 7.70
CA ILE A 125 2.31 1.15 8.74
C ILE A 125 3.59 0.57 8.15
N TYR A 126 3.51 -0.50 7.38
CA TYR A 126 4.67 -1.12 6.74
C TYR A 126 5.33 -0.16 5.75
N SER A 127 4.56 0.47 4.86
CA SER A 127 5.13 1.44 3.92
C SER A 127 5.79 2.62 4.65
N LEU A 128 5.25 3.07 5.79
CA LEU A 128 5.89 4.10 6.61
C LEU A 128 7.21 3.63 7.23
N ILE A 129 7.23 2.42 7.79
CA ILE A 129 8.45 1.84 8.38
C ILE A 129 9.53 1.71 7.30
N GLU A 130 9.19 1.24 6.12
CA GLU A 130 10.10 1.11 4.98
C GLU A 130 10.72 2.46 4.56
N ILE A 131 9.93 3.54 4.49
CA ILE A 131 10.46 4.89 4.23
C ILE A 131 11.50 5.31 5.27
N ILE A 132 11.24 5.03 6.56
CA ILE A 132 12.14 5.37 7.67
C ILE A 132 13.48 4.62 7.55
N LYS A 133 13.52 3.45 6.87
CA LYS A 133 14.74 2.66 6.71
C LYS A 133 15.74 3.24 5.73
N ILE A 134 15.29 3.95 4.67
CA ILE A 134 16.16 4.49 3.59
C ILE A 134 17.49 5.10 4.10
N PRO A 135 17.50 6.02 5.09
CA PRO A 135 18.75 6.64 5.54
C PRO A 135 19.74 5.65 6.19
N ILE A 136 19.30 4.52 6.72
CA ILE A 136 20.15 3.65 7.55
C ILE A 136 21.13 2.84 6.70
N PRO A 137 20.73 2.12 5.63
CA PRO A 137 21.68 1.50 4.72
C PRO A 137 22.62 2.52 4.08
N LEU A 138 22.13 3.74 3.75
CA LEU A 138 22.99 4.81 3.24
C LEU A 138 24.07 5.22 4.25
N LEU A 139 23.72 5.39 5.52
CA LEU A 139 24.69 5.68 6.58
C LEU A 139 25.71 4.56 6.75
N LEU A 140 25.27 3.30 6.66
CA LEU A 140 26.16 2.13 6.76
C LEU A 140 27.10 2.04 5.55
N ILE A 141 26.61 2.30 4.34
CA ILE A 141 27.46 2.42 3.14
C ILE A 141 28.47 3.56 3.35
N PHE A 142 28.06 4.71 3.87
CA PHE A 142 28.98 5.83 4.14
C PHE A 142 30.09 5.48 5.13
N ILE A 143 29.77 4.69 6.16
CA ILE A 143 30.75 4.20 7.14
C ILE A 143 31.75 3.23 6.49
N LEU A 144 31.29 2.38 5.56
CA LEU A 144 32.15 1.41 4.86
C LEU A 144 32.98 2.06 3.74
N ASP A 145 32.37 2.89 2.89
CA ASP A 145 33.00 3.60 1.78
C ASP A 145 32.22 4.87 1.41
N LYS A 146 32.86 6.03 1.58
CA LYS A 146 32.28 7.36 1.28
C LYS A 146 31.95 7.54 -0.20
N ASN A 147 32.75 6.99 -1.11
CA ASN A 147 32.51 7.13 -2.54
C ASN A 147 31.35 6.24 -2.98
N ALA A 148 31.28 5.01 -2.46
CA ALA A 148 30.13 4.13 -2.66
C ALA A 148 28.83 4.80 -2.18
N PHE A 149 28.87 5.54 -1.06
CA PHE A 149 27.72 6.31 -0.58
C PHE A 149 27.22 7.33 -1.62
N PHE A 150 28.11 8.10 -2.24
CA PHE A 150 27.69 9.08 -3.25
C PHE A 150 27.08 8.40 -4.48
N ILE A 151 27.63 7.26 -4.90
CA ILE A 151 27.05 6.45 -5.99
C ILE A 151 25.63 5.99 -5.60
N SER A 152 25.48 5.39 -4.41
CA SER A 152 24.17 4.94 -3.90
C SER A 152 23.17 6.09 -3.77
N LEU A 153 23.61 7.25 -3.27
CA LEU A 153 22.76 8.43 -3.13
C LEU A 153 22.26 8.93 -4.49
N ILE A 154 23.12 8.96 -5.50
CA ILE A 154 22.73 9.32 -6.87
C ILE A 154 21.72 8.29 -7.40
N SER A 155 21.96 6.99 -7.19
CA SER A 155 21.03 5.93 -7.59
C SER A 155 19.66 6.08 -6.95
N VAL A 156 19.60 6.41 -5.65
CA VAL A 156 18.36 6.70 -4.92
C VAL A 156 17.61 7.85 -5.58
N VAL A 157 18.29 8.97 -5.88
CA VAL A 157 17.68 10.13 -6.55
C VAL A 157 17.14 9.75 -7.93
N VAL A 158 17.91 8.98 -8.71
CA VAL A 158 17.48 8.49 -10.03
C VAL A 158 16.23 7.61 -9.91
N TRP A 159 16.18 6.69 -8.94
CA TRP A 159 15.00 5.86 -8.70
C TRP A 159 13.78 6.68 -8.26
N PHE A 160 13.96 7.70 -7.41
CA PHE A 160 12.85 8.58 -7.03
C PHE A 160 12.29 9.35 -8.23
N ILE A 161 13.15 9.89 -9.08
CA ILE A 161 12.75 10.58 -10.31
C ILE A 161 12.03 9.60 -11.23
N TYR A 162 12.60 8.40 -11.43
CA TYR A 162 12.03 7.34 -12.26
C TYR A 162 10.60 7.00 -11.84
N ILE A 163 10.38 6.55 -10.60
CA ILE A 163 9.06 6.06 -10.18
C ILE A 163 8.03 7.19 -10.22
N LYS A 164 8.44 8.43 -9.94
CA LYS A 164 7.58 9.61 -10.11
C LYS A 164 7.14 9.81 -11.57
N TYR A 165 8.03 9.63 -12.53
CA TYR A 165 7.69 9.72 -13.96
C TYR A 165 6.82 8.56 -14.41
N ASP A 166 7.12 7.33 -13.98
CA ASP A 166 6.32 6.14 -14.31
C ASP A 166 4.88 6.29 -13.82
N ARG A 167 4.68 6.65 -12.55
CA ARG A 167 3.33 6.86 -12.00
C ARG A 167 2.56 7.93 -12.74
N LYS A 168 3.19 9.08 -13.01
CA LYS A 168 2.54 10.16 -13.78
C LYS A 168 2.13 9.69 -15.18
N TYR A 169 2.91 8.82 -15.80
CA TYR A 169 2.57 8.21 -17.08
C TYR A 169 1.42 7.20 -16.94
N VAL A 170 1.47 6.32 -15.93
CA VAL A 170 0.43 5.32 -15.67
C VAL A 170 -0.90 6.00 -15.38
N ASP A 171 -0.96 6.91 -14.40
CA ASP A 171 -2.18 7.60 -13.99
C ASP A 171 -2.85 8.31 -15.19
N LYS A 172 -2.09 9.12 -15.93
CA LYS A 172 -2.61 9.89 -17.07
C LYS A 172 -3.20 9.01 -18.17
N ASN A 173 -2.55 7.87 -18.47
CA ASN A 173 -3.00 7.02 -19.56
C ASN A 173 -4.04 5.98 -19.10
N GLN A 174 -4.02 5.59 -17.83
CA GLN A 174 -4.98 4.66 -17.24
C GLN A 174 -6.37 5.29 -17.21
N ASP A 175 -6.49 6.56 -16.83
CA ASP A 175 -7.75 7.30 -16.87
C ASP A 175 -8.36 7.31 -18.29
N ILE A 176 -7.53 7.60 -19.30
CA ILE A 176 -7.93 7.59 -20.71
C ILE A 176 -8.44 6.21 -21.12
N ILE A 177 -7.80 5.13 -20.65
CA ILE A 177 -8.20 3.76 -21.01
C ILE A 177 -9.50 3.37 -20.33
N ILE A 178 -9.64 3.67 -19.04
CA ILE A 178 -10.87 3.43 -18.28
C ILE A 178 -12.04 4.17 -18.94
N GLU A 179 -11.83 5.40 -19.39
CA GLU A 179 -12.85 6.18 -20.09
C GLU A 179 -13.21 5.54 -21.44
N ASN A 180 -12.22 5.17 -22.28
CA ASN A 180 -12.46 4.46 -23.54
C ASN A 180 -13.15 3.10 -23.33
N GLU A 181 -12.87 2.43 -22.20
CA GLU A 181 -13.48 1.14 -21.84
C GLU A 181 -14.94 1.33 -21.41
N ARG A 182 -15.24 2.32 -20.57
CA ARG A 182 -16.61 2.71 -20.21
C ARG A 182 -17.43 3.05 -21.46
N GLU A 183 -16.93 3.92 -22.33
CA GLU A 183 -17.59 4.26 -23.59
C GLU A 183 -17.84 3.06 -24.51
N ASN A 184 -17.00 2.02 -24.43
CA ASN A 184 -17.16 0.81 -25.21
C ASN A 184 -18.21 -0.13 -24.58
N PHE A 185 -18.21 -0.26 -23.25
CA PHE A 185 -19.22 -1.04 -22.54
C PHE A 185 -20.61 -0.41 -22.61
N ASP A 186 -20.73 0.90 -22.46
CA ASP A 186 -21.99 1.62 -22.59
C ASP A 186 -22.61 1.37 -23.98
N PHE A 187 -21.77 1.40 -25.03
CA PHE A 187 -22.24 1.11 -26.38
C PHE A 187 -22.70 -0.35 -26.57
N ILE A 188 -21.97 -1.30 -25.99
CA ILE A 188 -22.37 -2.72 -26.05
C ILE A 188 -23.67 -2.94 -25.29
N ASP A 189 -23.82 -2.31 -24.12
CA ASP A 189 -25.02 -2.39 -23.29
C ASP A 189 -26.23 -1.78 -24.02
N ASP A 190 -26.07 -0.64 -24.69
CA ASP A 190 -27.10 -0.04 -25.55
C ASP A 190 -27.53 -1.00 -26.67
N SER A 191 -26.57 -1.65 -27.36
CA SER A 191 -26.87 -2.64 -28.41
C SER A 191 -27.58 -3.89 -27.85
N ILE A 192 -27.28 -4.31 -26.61
CA ILE A 192 -27.95 -5.44 -25.95
C ILE A 192 -29.37 -5.06 -25.51
N LYS A 193 -29.55 -3.89 -24.90
CA LYS A 193 -30.87 -3.37 -24.51
C LYS A 193 -31.80 -3.22 -25.71
N GLY A 194 -31.27 -2.81 -26.86
CA GLY A 194 -31.99 -2.72 -28.14
C GLY A 194 -32.25 -4.05 -28.86
N PHE A 195 -31.92 -5.20 -28.25
CA PHE A 195 -31.98 -6.51 -28.93
C PHE A 195 -33.34 -6.83 -29.55
N ARG A 196 -34.44 -6.49 -28.86
CA ARG A 196 -35.80 -6.75 -29.36
C ARG A 196 -36.09 -5.98 -30.65
N GLU A 197 -35.69 -4.71 -30.72
CA GLU A 197 -35.85 -3.86 -31.90
C GLU A 197 -34.98 -4.35 -33.05
N ILE A 198 -33.71 -4.67 -32.77
CA ILE A 198 -32.77 -5.27 -33.74
C ILE A 198 -33.31 -6.58 -34.33
N SER A 199 -33.95 -7.40 -33.48
CA SER A 199 -34.56 -8.66 -33.90
C SER A 199 -35.80 -8.44 -34.77
N MET A 200 -36.62 -7.43 -34.46
CA MET A 200 -37.82 -7.10 -35.25
C MET A 200 -37.48 -6.51 -36.61
N THR A 201 -36.44 -5.69 -36.69
CA THR A 201 -36.00 -5.04 -37.93
C THR A 201 -35.07 -5.91 -38.78
N GLY A 202 -34.60 -7.06 -38.26
CA GLY A 202 -33.67 -7.95 -38.95
C GLY A 202 -32.27 -7.36 -39.14
N THR A 203 -31.88 -6.35 -38.35
CA THR A 203 -30.61 -5.61 -38.51
C THR A 203 -29.44 -6.21 -37.72
N PHE A 204 -29.54 -7.46 -37.27
CA PHE A 204 -28.53 -8.11 -36.43
C PHE A 204 -27.11 -8.05 -37.01
N LEU A 205 -26.95 -8.41 -38.29
CA LEU A 205 -25.64 -8.39 -38.96
C LEU A 205 -25.02 -6.99 -39.03
N PHE A 206 -25.86 -5.96 -39.16
CA PHE A 206 -25.40 -4.57 -39.19
C PHE A 206 -24.90 -4.13 -37.82
N GLU A 207 -25.69 -4.37 -36.77
CA GLU A 207 -25.32 -3.97 -35.41
C GLU A 207 -24.12 -4.78 -34.90
N PHE A 208 -24.05 -6.07 -35.22
CA PHE A 208 -22.90 -6.92 -34.91
C PHE A 208 -21.61 -6.37 -35.54
N LYS A 209 -21.63 -5.98 -36.82
CA LYS A 209 -20.45 -5.36 -37.48
C LYS A 209 -20.06 -4.04 -36.83
N LYS A 210 -21.03 -3.25 -36.38
CA LYS A 210 -20.80 -1.96 -35.69
C LYS A 210 -20.15 -2.17 -34.32
N VAL A 211 -20.66 -3.10 -33.52
CA VAL A 211 -20.07 -3.53 -32.23
C VAL A 211 -18.66 -4.07 -32.45
N GLN A 212 -18.48 -4.98 -33.41
CA GLN A 212 -17.17 -5.56 -33.73
C GLN A 212 -16.15 -4.48 -34.12
N LYS A 213 -16.54 -3.50 -34.94
CA LYS A 213 -15.67 -2.39 -35.34
C LYS A 213 -15.26 -1.53 -34.15
N ARG A 214 -16.20 -1.21 -33.25
CA ARG A 214 -15.93 -0.40 -32.05
C ARG A 214 -15.04 -1.15 -31.06
N TYR A 215 -15.34 -2.42 -30.80
CA TYR A 215 -14.51 -3.30 -29.99
C TYR A 215 -13.08 -3.40 -30.54
N MET A 216 -12.92 -3.58 -31.85
CA MET A 216 -11.59 -3.70 -32.45
C MET A 216 -10.79 -2.39 -32.39
N HIS A 217 -11.47 -1.23 -32.43
CA HIS A 217 -10.83 0.07 -32.22
C HIS A 217 -10.37 0.24 -30.78
N TRP A 218 -11.22 -0.08 -29.80
CA TRP A 218 -10.87 -0.11 -28.39
C TRP A 218 -9.69 -1.06 -28.13
N TYR A 219 -9.77 -2.30 -28.61
CA TYR A 219 -8.71 -3.31 -28.46
C TYR A 219 -7.37 -2.83 -29.02
N LYS A 220 -7.35 -2.19 -30.20
CA LYS A 220 -6.11 -1.62 -30.78
C LYS A 220 -5.52 -0.50 -29.90
N LYS A 221 -6.35 0.38 -29.32
CA LYS A 221 -5.90 1.42 -28.39
C LYS A 221 -5.28 0.82 -27.13
N VAL A 222 -6.00 -0.10 -26.48
CA VAL A 222 -5.53 -0.79 -25.27
C VAL A 222 -4.23 -1.55 -25.54
N LYS A 223 -4.16 -2.32 -26.63
CA LYS A 223 -2.95 -3.04 -27.05
C LYS A 223 -1.77 -2.09 -27.28
N SER A 224 -1.99 -0.96 -27.94
CA SER A 224 -0.96 0.05 -28.18
C SER A 224 -0.42 0.64 -26.87
N TYR A 225 -1.32 0.97 -25.94
CA TYR A 225 -0.93 1.44 -24.62
C TYR A 225 -0.12 0.39 -23.85
N ILE A 226 -0.62 -0.84 -23.74
CA ILE A 226 0.07 -1.93 -23.02
C ILE A 226 1.46 -2.14 -23.61
N LYS A 227 1.57 -2.14 -24.95
CA LYS A 227 2.88 -2.26 -25.62
C LYS A 227 3.82 -1.12 -25.26
N LYS A 228 3.35 0.14 -25.27
CA LYS A 228 4.17 1.30 -24.91
C LYS A 228 4.59 1.28 -23.44
N ARG A 229 3.67 0.95 -22.54
CA ARG A 229 3.95 0.79 -21.11
C ARG A 229 4.98 -0.31 -20.87
N ASN A 230 4.82 -1.49 -21.48
CA ASN A 230 5.77 -2.58 -21.32
C ASN A 230 7.15 -2.24 -21.85
N LEU A 231 7.24 -1.57 -23.00
CA LEU A 231 8.53 -1.08 -23.53
C LEU A 231 9.19 -0.10 -22.57
N TYR A 232 8.42 0.82 -21.99
CA TYR A 232 8.90 1.76 -20.99
C TYR A 232 9.43 1.01 -19.75
N LEU A 233 8.65 0.10 -19.17
CA LEU A 233 9.05 -0.71 -18.01
C LEU A 233 10.33 -1.53 -18.29
N ILE A 234 10.46 -2.12 -19.47
CA ILE A 234 11.67 -2.88 -19.87
C ILE A 234 12.91 -1.98 -19.89
N VAL A 235 12.83 -0.80 -20.51
CA VAL A 235 13.97 0.14 -20.57
C VAL A 235 14.41 0.53 -19.17
N LEU A 236 13.46 0.67 -18.25
CA LEU A 236 13.73 1.10 -16.88
C LEU A 236 14.34 -0.02 -16.04
N GLU A 237 13.86 -1.24 -16.22
CA GLU A 237 14.47 -2.42 -15.60
C GLU A 237 15.91 -2.59 -16.07
N ILE A 238 16.19 -2.37 -17.37
CA ILE A 238 17.56 -2.37 -17.90
C ILE A 238 18.41 -1.29 -17.22
N ILE A 239 17.91 -0.07 -17.06
CA ILE A 239 18.64 1.02 -16.38
C ILE A 239 18.92 0.63 -14.92
N LYS A 240 17.94 0.08 -14.19
CA LYS A 240 18.08 -0.39 -12.81
C LYS A 240 19.19 -1.45 -12.70
N ILE A 241 19.17 -2.45 -13.58
CA ILE A 241 20.19 -3.50 -13.66
C ILE A 241 21.57 -2.90 -13.96
N LEU A 242 21.67 -1.97 -14.91
CA LEU A 242 22.95 -1.32 -15.25
C LEU A 242 23.54 -0.54 -14.08
N VAL A 243 22.71 0.16 -13.31
CA VAL A 243 23.16 0.87 -12.10
C VAL A 243 23.64 -0.11 -11.05
N MET A 244 22.90 -1.22 -10.81
CA MET A 244 23.31 -2.26 -9.88
C MET A 244 24.65 -2.91 -10.29
N ILE A 245 24.80 -3.29 -11.57
CA ILE A 245 26.06 -3.82 -12.10
C ILE A 245 27.19 -2.82 -11.90
N SER A 246 26.95 -1.54 -12.17
CA SER A 246 27.96 -0.48 -11.97
C SER A 246 28.40 -0.38 -10.50
N PHE A 247 27.46 -0.48 -9.56
CA PHE A 247 27.75 -0.50 -8.13
C PHE A 247 28.53 -1.74 -7.70
N ILE A 248 28.17 -2.92 -8.22
CA ILE A 248 28.89 -4.18 -7.96
C ILE A 248 30.32 -4.08 -8.49
N VAL A 249 30.50 -3.66 -9.75
CA VAL A 249 31.83 -3.49 -10.37
C VAL A 249 32.68 -2.49 -9.58
N TYR A 250 32.09 -1.38 -9.12
CA TYR A 250 32.77 -0.42 -8.26
C TYR A 250 33.23 -1.05 -6.94
N SER A 251 32.35 -1.82 -6.29
CA SER A 251 32.66 -2.49 -5.02
C SER A 251 33.80 -3.52 -5.19
N PHE A 252 33.78 -4.32 -6.24
CA PHE A 252 34.88 -5.24 -6.55
C PHE A 252 36.17 -4.53 -6.96
N TYR A 253 36.09 -3.36 -7.59
CA TYR A 253 37.26 -2.54 -7.89
C TYR A 253 37.98 -2.06 -6.63
N GLY A 254 37.24 -1.66 -5.58
CA GLY A 254 37.81 -1.29 -4.28
C GLY A 254 38.55 -2.46 -3.62
N PHE A 255 37.99 -3.67 -3.69
CA PHE A 255 38.67 -4.90 -3.26
C PHE A 255 39.94 -5.18 -4.07
N TYR A 256 39.89 -5.09 -5.40
CA TYR A 256 41.07 -5.26 -6.27
C TYR A 256 42.18 -4.24 -5.96
N ARG A 257 41.82 -3.03 -5.52
CA ARG A 257 42.75 -1.99 -5.07
C ARG A 257 43.21 -2.14 -3.61
N ASN A 258 42.84 -3.24 -2.94
CA ASN A 258 43.14 -3.51 -1.53
C ASN A 258 42.62 -2.41 -0.56
N GLN A 259 41.52 -1.72 -0.91
CA GLN A 259 40.92 -0.71 -0.04
C GLN A 259 40.13 -1.32 1.13
N TYR A 260 39.59 -2.53 0.92
CA TYR A 260 38.87 -3.31 1.91
C TYR A 260 38.83 -4.80 1.52
N LEU A 261 38.46 -5.65 2.47
CA LEU A 261 38.35 -7.10 2.30
C LEU A 261 37.06 -7.51 1.58
N LEU A 262 36.99 -8.78 1.19
CA LEU A 262 35.87 -9.32 0.41
C LEU A 262 34.53 -9.21 1.16
N GLY A 263 34.53 -9.34 2.49
CA GLY A 263 33.30 -9.19 3.28
C GLY A 263 32.73 -7.77 3.21
N THR A 264 33.58 -6.75 3.03
CA THR A 264 33.12 -5.38 2.83
C THR A 264 32.42 -5.19 1.48
N VAL A 265 32.90 -5.88 0.42
CA VAL A 265 32.23 -5.90 -0.90
C VAL A 265 30.80 -6.44 -0.74
N PHE A 266 30.64 -7.59 -0.08
CA PHE A 266 29.33 -8.20 0.12
C PHE A 266 28.41 -7.33 0.99
N ALA A 267 28.93 -6.72 2.06
CA ALA A 267 28.13 -5.80 2.86
C ALA A 267 27.68 -4.56 2.06
N LEU A 268 28.56 -3.96 1.26
CA LEU A 268 28.21 -2.83 0.39
C LEU A 268 27.08 -3.20 -0.58
N ILE A 269 27.20 -4.35 -1.27
CA ILE A 269 26.18 -4.84 -2.21
C ILE A 269 24.86 -5.10 -1.49
N SER A 270 24.88 -5.82 -0.36
CA SER A 270 23.66 -6.09 0.42
C SER A 270 23.00 -4.81 0.94
N TYR A 271 23.78 -3.83 1.39
CA TYR A 271 23.21 -2.54 1.81
C TYR A 271 22.62 -1.75 0.65
N TYR A 272 23.22 -1.84 -0.54
CA TYR A 272 22.67 -1.23 -1.74
C TYR A 272 21.34 -1.89 -2.15
N GLU A 273 21.28 -3.22 -2.16
CA GLU A 273 20.03 -3.96 -2.43
C GLU A 273 18.92 -3.63 -1.42
N MET A 274 19.28 -3.41 -0.15
CA MET A 274 18.35 -2.98 0.90
C MET A 274 17.69 -1.61 0.65
N LEU A 275 18.16 -0.81 -0.32
CA LEU A 275 17.53 0.48 -0.66
C LEU A 275 16.30 0.33 -1.56
N GLU A 276 16.21 -0.77 -2.32
CA GLU A 276 15.19 -0.96 -3.37
C GLU A 276 13.77 -0.99 -2.81
N ILE A 277 13.49 -1.94 -1.92
CA ILE A 277 12.17 -2.14 -1.32
C ILE A 277 11.68 -0.88 -0.59
N PRO A 278 12.49 -0.21 0.25
CA PRO A 278 12.13 1.09 0.83
C PRO A 278 11.73 2.17 -0.17
N ILE A 279 12.45 2.27 -1.28
CA ILE A 279 12.18 3.27 -2.31
C ILE A 279 10.87 2.97 -3.02
N GLU A 280 10.63 1.74 -3.45
CA GLU A 280 9.36 1.32 -4.06
C GLU A 280 8.17 1.57 -3.10
N ASN A 281 8.30 1.16 -1.84
CA ASN A 281 7.26 1.37 -0.81
C ASN A 281 7.00 2.84 -0.49
N SER A 282 7.98 3.73 -0.68
CA SER A 282 7.78 5.17 -0.47
C SER A 282 6.72 5.76 -1.39
N PHE A 283 6.56 5.17 -2.57
CA PHE A 283 5.53 5.56 -3.51
C PHE A 283 4.20 4.92 -3.14
N ASP A 284 4.16 3.64 -2.79
CA ASP A 284 2.93 2.97 -2.34
C ASP A 284 2.34 3.63 -1.10
N PHE A 285 3.19 4.14 -0.21
CA PHE A 285 2.75 4.94 0.93
C PHE A 285 1.86 6.11 0.51
N SER A 286 2.18 6.83 -0.58
CA SER A 286 1.35 7.96 -1.04
C SER A 286 -0.05 7.52 -1.48
N GLN A 287 -0.18 6.34 -2.10
CA GLN A 287 -1.44 5.75 -2.53
C GLN A 287 -2.24 5.26 -1.33
N TYR A 288 -1.62 4.47 -0.44
CA TYR A 288 -2.26 4.01 0.79
C TYR A 288 -2.70 5.20 1.65
N PHE A 289 -1.85 6.20 1.80
CA PHE A 289 -2.17 7.41 2.56
C PHE A 289 -3.36 8.16 1.94
N GLY A 290 -3.37 8.34 0.62
CA GLY A 290 -4.49 8.96 -0.09
C GLY A 290 -5.80 8.17 0.07
N TYR A 291 -5.73 6.85 -0.08
CA TYR A 291 -6.84 5.92 0.10
C TYR A 291 -7.42 6.02 1.53
N TYR A 292 -6.59 5.82 2.56
CA TYR A 292 -7.04 5.90 3.95
C TYR A 292 -7.53 7.30 4.33
N LYS A 293 -6.93 8.36 3.78
CA LYS A 293 -7.42 9.73 4.00
C LYS A 293 -8.85 9.91 3.49
N LYS A 294 -9.17 9.36 2.31
CA LYS A 294 -10.53 9.39 1.74
C LYS A 294 -11.52 8.64 2.66
N LEU A 295 -11.18 7.43 3.08
CA LEU A 295 -12.01 6.62 3.99
C LEU A 295 -12.25 7.34 5.33
N ILE A 296 -11.20 7.91 5.92
CA ILE A 296 -11.31 8.66 7.18
C ILE A 296 -12.21 9.89 7.00
N ASN A 297 -12.16 10.57 5.85
CA ASN A 297 -13.03 11.71 5.60
C ASN A 297 -14.51 11.29 5.49
N ASN A 298 -14.81 10.19 4.80
CA ASN A 298 -16.17 9.64 4.77
C ASN A 298 -16.69 9.34 6.20
N LEU A 299 -15.83 8.78 7.06
CA LEU A 299 -16.16 8.49 8.45
C LEU A 299 -16.21 9.73 9.35
N LYS A 300 -15.53 10.83 9.01
CA LYS A 300 -15.58 12.08 9.79
C LYS A 300 -16.91 12.79 9.69
N ASP A 301 -17.56 12.67 8.52
CA ASP A 301 -18.87 13.25 8.27
C ASP A 301 -19.98 12.52 9.05
N ILE A 302 -19.64 11.38 9.67
CA ILE A 302 -20.42 10.75 10.74
C ILE A 302 -20.32 11.62 11.99
N LYS A 303 -21.25 12.57 12.14
CA LYS A 303 -21.40 13.34 13.39
C LYS A 303 -21.55 12.37 14.56
N GLU A 304 -20.72 12.55 15.59
CA GLU A 304 -20.90 11.88 16.89
C GLU A 304 -22.14 12.46 17.59
N GLU A 305 -23.33 12.15 17.08
CA GLU A 305 -24.53 12.35 17.85
C GLU A 305 -24.52 11.34 18.99
N LYS A 306 -24.46 11.87 20.21
CA LYS A 306 -24.62 11.08 21.43
C LYS A 306 -25.97 10.38 21.32
N VAL A 307 -25.95 9.09 21.03
CA VAL A 307 -27.12 8.23 21.22
C VAL A 307 -27.41 8.30 22.71
N GLU A 308 -28.41 9.09 23.10
CA GLU A 308 -28.96 9.02 24.43
C GLU A 308 -29.38 7.57 24.65
N LYS A 309 -28.71 6.88 25.58
CA LYS A 309 -29.12 5.55 26.00
C LYS A 309 -30.53 5.72 26.56
N ARG A 310 -31.55 5.36 25.78
CA ARG A 310 -32.90 5.21 26.31
C ARG A 310 -32.82 4.09 27.34
N TYR A 311 -33.11 4.46 28.58
CA TYR A 311 -33.25 3.52 29.68
C TYR A 311 -34.31 2.47 29.34
N ASP A 312 -34.12 1.27 29.88
CA ASP A 312 -35.01 0.12 29.75
C ASP A 312 -36.45 0.55 30.07
N ILE A 313 -37.24 0.76 29.01
CA ILE A 313 -38.67 0.97 29.15
C ILE A 313 -39.18 -0.46 29.26
N GLY A 314 -39.64 -0.86 30.45
CA GLY A 314 -40.25 -2.18 30.67
C GLY A 314 -41.38 -2.50 29.68
N GLU A 315 -42.04 -3.63 29.86
CA GLU A 315 -43.01 -4.19 28.91
C GLU A 315 -43.93 -3.12 28.24
N ILE A 316 -43.74 -2.91 26.94
CA ILE A 316 -44.47 -1.90 26.16
C ILE A 316 -45.91 -2.38 26.00
N LYS A 317 -46.81 -1.83 26.80
CA LYS A 317 -48.25 -2.22 26.80
C LYS A 317 -49.05 -1.57 25.68
N GLU A 318 -48.62 -0.40 25.19
CA GLU A 318 -49.37 0.35 24.18
C GLU A 318 -48.44 1.31 23.42
N ILE A 319 -48.58 1.38 22.10
CA ILE A 319 -47.93 2.38 21.24
C ILE A 319 -49.04 3.24 20.65
N LYS A 320 -49.12 4.50 21.07
CA LYS A 320 -50.06 5.49 20.51
C LYS A 320 -49.30 6.45 19.63
N ILE A 321 -49.68 6.51 18.36
CA ILE A 321 -49.21 7.51 17.40
C ILE A 321 -50.33 8.54 17.27
N LYS A 322 -50.07 9.77 17.71
CA LYS A 322 -50.97 10.92 17.51
C LYS A 322 -50.28 11.93 16.62
N ASP A 323 -51.04 12.49 15.68
CA ASP A 323 -50.63 13.59 14.79
C ASP A 323 -49.36 13.27 13.97
N LEU A 324 -49.38 12.14 13.25
CA LEU A 324 -48.28 11.73 12.37
C LEU A 324 -48.50 12.26 10.95
N ASP A 325 -47.77 13.32 10.59
CA ASP A 325 -47.58 13.73 9.19
C ASP A 325 -46.34 13.04 8.62
N PHE A 326 -46.51 12.30 7.52
CA PHE A 326 -45.45 11.55 6.87
C PHE A 326 -45.44 11.79 5.36
N SER A 327 -44.28 12.19 4.81
CA SER A 327 -44.08 12.36 3.37
C SER A 327 -42.80 11.68 2.87
N TYR A 328 -42.86 11.12 1.65
CA TYR A 328 -41.68 10.62 0.94
C TYR A 328 -41.06 11.76 0.12
N GLY A 329 -40.21 12.57 0.76
CA GLY A 329 -39.52 13.68 0.09
C GLY A 329 -40.42 14.91 -0.08
N GLU A 330 -40.40 15.55 -1.24
CA GLU A 330 -41.20 16.75 -1.54
C GLU A 330 -42.62 16.45 -2.04
N LYS A 331 -43.01 15.18 -2.13
CA LYS A 331 -44.38 14.82 -2.48
C LYS A 331 -45.17 14.53 -1.22
N GLU A 332 -46.06 15.46 -0.87
CA GLU A 332 -47.21 15.19 -0.01
C GLU A 332 -48.12 14.19 -0.74
N ILE A 333 -48.41 13.08 -0.08
CA ILE A 333 -49.40 12.11 -0.53
C ILE A 333 -50.65 12.44 0.28
N PHE A 334 -51.65 13.04 -0.38
CA PHE A 334 -53.00 13.19 0.16
C PHE A 334 -53.79 11.89 0.02
#